data_AF-A0A258BQL9-F1
#
_entry.id   AF-A0A258BQL9-F1
#
_cell.length_a   1.000
_cell.length_b   1.000
_cell.length_c   1.000
_cell.angle_alpha   90.00
_cell.angle_beta   90.00
_cell.angle_gamma   90.00
#
_symmetry.space_group_name_H-M   'P 1'
#
loop_
_entity.id
_entity.type
_entity.pdbx_description
1 polymer ?
#
loop_
_entity_poly.entity_id
_entity_poly.type
_entity_poly.pdbx_seq_one_letter_code
_entity_poly.pdbx_strand_id
1 'polypeptide(L)'
;IVGPPNAGKSSILNRLARREAAIVTDIAGTTRDVVEVRVILGGQVVWIADTAGLRETEDVVEAEGVRRARRAAAEADLRIHVIDGAAPSPPPGPIEPQDIIVFNKADTRPAALAPDGALPLSAATGEGIDTLESWIAGFVSQRAASVEAPVITRARHREKLAAGLASLVSARDALAQDIGAELAAEDVRMALLST
;
A
#
# COMPACT_ATOMS: atom_id res chain seq x y z
N ILE A 1 6.88 7.76 3.49
CA ILE A 1 7.15 8.19 4.89
C ILE A 1 8.09 9.38 4.88
N VAL A 2 7.77 10.47 5.58
CA VAL A 2 8.54 11.73 5.63
C VAL A 2 8.88 12.12 7.06
N GLY A 3 9.95 12.88 7.28
CA GLY A 3 10.41 13.27 8.62
C GLY A 3 11.91 13.55 8.67
N PRO A 4 12.42 14.19 9.73
CA PRO A 4 13.82 14.60 9.84
C PRO A 4 14.78 13.39 9.81
N PRO A 5 16.08 13.61 9.57
CA PRO A 5 17.10 12.57 9.74
C PRO A 5 16.98 11.92 11.13
N ASN A 6 17.23 10.61 11.24
CA ASN A 6 17.19 9.85 12.50
C ASN A 6 15.84 9.81 13.25
N ALA A 7 14.74 10.25 12.62
CA ALA A 7 13.39 10.14 13.18
C ALA A 7 12.87 8.69 13.29
N GLY A 8 13.61 7.69 12.78
CA GLY A 8 13.22 6.28 12.79
C GLY A 8 12.27 5.83 11.67
N LYS A 9 12.26 6.55 10.53
CA LYS A 9 11.44 6.23 9.34
C LYS A 9 11.67 4.81 8.82
N SER A 10 12.93 4.42 8.60
CA SER A 10 13.29 3.09 8.11
C SER A 10 12.95 1.99 9.12
N SER A 11 13.01 2.29 10.42
CA SER A 11 12.57 1.36 11.48
C SER A 11 11.06 1.13 11.45
N ILE A 12 10.27 2.20 11.24
CA ILE A 12 8.81 2.09 11.05
C ILE A 12 8.50 1.29 9.78
N LEU A 13 9.13 1.63 8.66
CA LEU A 13 9.00 0.91 7.39
C LEU A 13 9.25 -0.59 7.57
N ASN A 14 10.38 -0.95 8.19
CA ASN A 14 10.75 -2.34 8.41
C ASN A 14 9.74 -3.09 9.27
N ARG A 15 9.09 -2.42 10.24
CA ARG A 15 8.05 -3.06 11.05
C ARG A 15 6.77 -3.28 10.27
N LEU A 16 6.31 -2.27 9.53
CA LEU A 16 5.15 -2.40 8.64
C LEU A 16 5.39 -3.50 7.59
N ALA A 17 6.61 -3.59 7.06
CA ALA A 17 6.99 -4.64 6.11
C ALA A 17 7.01 -6.04 6.73
N ARG A 18 7.47 -6.20 7.97
CA ARG A 18 7.64 -7.54 8.57
C ARG A 18 6.36 -8.19 9.09
N ARG A 19 5.29 -7.43 9.33
CA ARG A 19 4.04 -8.00 9.86
C ARG A 19 3.09 -8.52 8.78
N GLU A 20 3.10 -7.96 7.56
CA GLU A 20 2.17 -8.36 6.48
C GLU A 20 2.75 -8.25 5.04
N ALA A 21 4.07 -8.38 4.82
CA ALA A 21 4.61 -8.33 3.45
C ALA A 21 4.25 -9.56 2.61
N ALA A 22 3.55 -9.34 1.49
CA ALA A 22 3.55 -10.24 0.36
C ALA A 22 4.74 -9.90 -0.55
N ILE A 23 5.82 -10.69 -0.41
CA ILE A 23 6.94 -10.82 -1.35
C ILE A 23 7.60 -9.49 -1.75
N VAL A 24 8.74 -9.20 -1.13
CA VAL A 24 9.70 -8.20 -1.60
C VAL A 24 10.27 -8.68 -2.94
N THR A 25 10.06 -7.93 -4.01
CA THR A 25 10.77 -8.19 -5.27
C THR A 25 12.11 -7.46 -5.21
N ASP A 26 13.18 -8.19 -4.91
CA ASP A 26 14.54 -7.75 -5.23
C ASP A 26 14.70 -7.80 -6.75
N ILE A 27 14.41 -6.71 -7.45
CA ILE A 27 14.94 -6.55 -8.82
C ILE A 27 16.39 -6.09 -8.64
N ALA A 28 17.28 -7.05 -8.39
CA ALA A 28 18.72 -6.84 -8.42
C ALA A 28 19.11 -6.41 -9.85
N GLY A 29 19.41 -5.11 -10.04
CA GLY A 29 19.82 -4.63 -11.36
C GLY A 29 20.00 -3.12 -11.57
N THR A 30 19.46 -2.23 -10.72
CA THR A 30 19.64 -0.78 -10.89
C THR A 30 20.02 -0.09 -9.58
N THR A 31 21.29 0.29 -9.46
CA THR A 31 21.84 0.98 -8.29
C THR A 31 21.47 2.46 -8.26
N ARG A 32 20.17 2.85 -8.17
CA ARG A 32 19.84 4.29 -8.08
C ARG A 32 18.47 4.76 -7.60
N ASP A 33 17.56 3.89 -7.18
CA ASP A 33 16.14 4.28 -7.02
C ASP A 33 15.57 4.00 -5.63
N VAL A 34 14.51 4.74 -5.30
CA VAL A 34 13.80 4.79 -4.01
C VAL A 34 13.55 3.39 -3.44
N VAL A 35 13.84 3.18 -2.15
CA VAL A 35 13.46 1.94 -1.46
C VAL A 35 11.94 1.96 -1.28
N GLU A 36 11.26 1.32 -2.21
CA GLU A 36 9.82 1.07 -2.19
C GLU A 36 9.57 -0.35 -1.69
N VAL A 37 8.75 -0.48 -0.67
CA VAL A 37 8.35 -1.78 -0.13
C VAL A 37 6.86 -1.96 -0.37
N ARG A 38 6.49 -3.15 -0.85
CA ARG A 38 5.10 -3.56 -1.00
C ARG A 38 4.68 -4.29 0.27
N VAL A 39 3.57 -3.85 0.85
CA VAL A 39 2.95 -4.48 2.01
C VAL A 39 1.48 -4.72 1.72
N ILE A 40 0.91 -5.77 2.32
CA ILE A 40 -0.55 -5.88 2.40
C ILE A 40 -0.95 -5.16 3.68
N LEU A 41 -1.95 -4.28 3.58
CA LEU A 41 -2.57 -3.61 4.73
C LEU A 41 -4.07 -3.58 4.52
N GLY A 42 -4.84 -4.16 5.43
CA GLY A 42 -6.30 -4.26 5.28
C GLY A 42 -6.72 -5.04 4.02
N GLY A 43 -5.93 -6.03 3.59
CA GLY A 43 -6.18 -6.83 2.39
C GLY A 43 -5.91 -6.09 1.07
N GLN A 44 -5.36 -4.88 1.10
CA GLN A 44 -4.99 -4.10 -0.09
C GLN A 44 -3.48 -3.99 -0.21
N VAL A 45 -2.97 -3.96 -1.44
CA VAL A 45 -1.53 -3.75 -1.69
C VAL A 45 -1.22 -2.26 -1.54
N VAL A 46 -0.31 -1.95 -0.63
CA VAL A 46 0.18 -0.60 -0.36
C VAL A 46 1.66 -0.52 -0.71
N TRP A 47 2.02 0.53 -1.45
CA TRP A 47 3.42 0.86 -1.73
C TRP A 47 3.91 1.88 -0.71
N ILE A 48 4.96 1.54 0.02
CA ILE A 48 5.56 2.43 1.02
C ILE A 48 6.96 2.79 0.57
N ALA A 49 7.15 4.06 0.22
CA ALA A 49 8.45 4.64 -0.06
C ALA A 49 9.05 5.27 1.21
N ASP A 50 10.31 4.95 1.52
CA ASP A 50 11.10 5.70 2.50
C ASP A 50 11.87 6.83 1.82
N THR A 51 11.63 8.06 2.27
CA THR A 51 12.30 9.25 1.75
C THR A 51 13.74 9.43 2.27
N ALA A 52 14.20 8.58 3.21
CA ALA A 52 15.57 8.61 3.73
C ALA A 52 16.47 7.43 3.33
N GLY A 53 15.98 6.40 2.62
CA GLY A 53 16.79 5.28 2.13
C GLY A 53 17.88 5.67 1.10
N LEU A 54 17.99 6.95 0.76
CA LEU A 54 18.95 7.51 -0.21
C LEU A 54 20.27 8.00 0.43
N ARG A 55 20.55 7.67 1.70
CA ARG A 55 21.53 8.44 2.52
C ARG A 55 22.65 7.68 3.22
N GLU A 56 22.94 6.42 2.88
CA GLU A 56 24.16 5.78 3.42
C GLU A 56 25.44 6.11 2.62
N THR A 57 25.40 7.01 1.63
CA THR A 57 26.62 7.44 0.91
C THR A 57 26.75 8.97 0.81
N GLU A 58 27.62 9.50 1.68
CA GLU A 58 28.43 10.74 1.69
C GLU A 58 27.95 12.03 0.96
N ASP A 59 27.60 13.02 1.80
CA ASP A 59 27.85 14.49 1.80
C ASP A 59 27.76 15.41 0.55
N VAL A 60 27.36 14.92 -0.63
CA VAL A 60 26.92 15.80 -1.75
C VAL A 60 25.51 15.43 -2.25
N VAL A 61 25.00 14.30 -1.78
CA VAL A 61 23.71 13.69 -2.17
C VAL A 61 22.52 14.31 -1.43
N GLU A 62 22.75 15.12 -0.39
CA GLU A 62 21.67 15.59 0.50
C GLU A 62 20.62 16.47 -0.21
N ALA A 63 21.02 17.42 -1.04
CA ALA A 63 20.08 18.33 -1.70
C ALA A 63 19.22 17.60 -2.74
N GLU A 64 19.83 16.70 -3.50
CA GLU A 64 19.13 15.86 -4.47
C GLU A 64 18.23 14.83 -3.77
N GLY A 65 18.68 14.27 -2.65
CA GLY A 65 17.87 13.41 -1.78
C GLY A 65 16.64 14.13 -1.22
N VAL A 66 16.78 15.37 -0.75
CA VAL A 66 15.66 16.20 -0.31
C VAL A 66 14.70 16.52 -1.46
N ARG A 67 15.22 16.84 -2.65
CA ARG A 67 14.39 17.11 -3.83
C ARG A 67 13.55 15.88 -4.24
N ARG A 68 14.17 14.70 -4.26
CA ARG A 68 13.48 13.42 -4.55
C ARG A 68 12.46 13.06 -3.48
N ALA A 69 12.83 13.18 -2.21
CA ALA A 69 11.92 13.00 -1.08
C ALA A 69 10.67 13.88 -1.20
N ARG A 70 10.84 15.15 -1.58
CA ARG A 70 9.72 16.07 -1.80
C ARG A 70 8.85 15.67 -2.98
N ARG A 71 9.44 15.21 -4.09
CA ARG A 71 8.67 14.74 -5.25
C ARG A 71 7.86 13.49 -4.94
N ALA A 72 8.49 12.48 -4.33
CA ALA A 72 7.81 11.26 -3.90
C ALA A 72 6.68 11.56 -2.89
N ALA A 73 6.90 12.52 -1.98
CA ALA A 73 5.87 12.97 -1.07
C ALA A 73 4.72 13.72 -1.76
N ALA A 74 4.99 14.47 -2.83
CA ALA A 74 3.96 15.19 -3.59
C ALA A 74 3.08 14.26 -4.44
N GLU A 75 3.62 13.13 -4.88
CA GLU A 75 2.90 12.12 -5.67
C GLU A 75 2.18 11.08 -4.78
N ALA A 76 2.39 11.10 -3.46
CA ALA A 76 1.84 10.11 -2.53
C ALA A 76 0.35 10.34 -2.22
N ASP A 77 -0.44 9.25 -2.21
CA ASP A 77 -1.84 9.27 -1.77
C ASP A 77 -2.00 9.59 -0.26
N LEU A 78 -0.97 9.27 0.53
CA LEU A 78 -0.90 9.43 1.98
C LEU A 78 0.54 9.70 2.40
N ARG A 79 0.77 10.75 3.21
CA ARG A 79 2.06 10.96 3.88
C ARG A 79 1.97 10.62 5.36
N ILE A 80 2.94 9.83 5.81
CA ILE A 80 3.20 9.57 7.23
C ILE A 80 4.33 10.51 7.66
N HIS A 81 3.99 11.53 8.44
CA HIS A 81 4.92 12.51 8.98
C HIS A 81 5.47 12.04 10.33
N VAL A 82 6.75 11.69 10.37
CA VAL A 82 7.39 11.18 11.57
C VAL A 82 8.08 12.32 12.32
N ILE A 83 7.65 12.55 13.55
CA ILE A 83 8.29 13.43 14.53
C ILE A 83 9.17 12.57 15.42
N ASP A 84 10.42 13.00 15.60
CA ASP A 84 11.33 12.40 16.57
C ASP A 84 10.99 12.87 17.99
N GLY A 85 10.46 12.00 18.83
CA GLY A 85 10.13 12.37 20.21
C GLY A 85 11.35 12.76 21.04
N ALA A 86 12.54 12.23 20.74
CA ALA A 86 13.77 12.56 21.46
C ALA A 86 14.29 13.97 21.12
N ALA A 87 14.03 14.43 19.90
CA ALA A 87 14.38 15.77 19.40
C ALA A 87 13.25 16.31 18.52
N PRO A 88 12.14 16.78 19.12
CA PRO A 88 10.97 17.18 18.35
C PRO A 88 11.29 18.33 17.42
N SER A 89 11.05 18.10 16.14
CA SER A 89 11.06 19.14 15.12
C SER A 89 9.73 19.11 14.37
N PRO A 90 9.26 20.26 13.85
CA PRO A 90 8.10 20.26 12.98
C PRO A 90 8.32 19.33 11.78
N PRO A 91 7.27 18.65 11.30
CA PRO A 91 7.38 17.78 10.14
C PRO A 91 7.73 18.59 8.89
N PRO A 92 8.46 18.00 7.93
CA PRO A 92 8.88 18.70 6.73
C PRO A 92 7.72 18.87 5.73
N GLY A 93 7.39 20.11 5.40
CA GLY A 93 6.41 20.45 4.37
C GLY A 93 4.98 20.66 4.90
N PRO A 94 4.01 20.98 4.02
CA PRO A 94 2.62 21.12 4.42
C PRO A 94 2.04 19.76 4.84
N ILE A 95 1.15 19.78 5.83
CA ILE A 95 0.37 18.62 6.26
C ILE A 95 -1.00 18.76 5.61
N GLU A 96 -1.40 17.77 4.83
CA GLU A 96 -2.72 17.74 4.20
C GLU A 96 -3.73 17.01 5.10
N PRO A 97 -5.05 17.24 4.94
CA PRO A 97 -6.07 16.64 5.82
C PRO A 97 -6.06 15.11 5.86
N GLN A 98 -5.60 14.46 4.79
CA GLN A 98 -5.48 13.00 4.71
C GLN A 98 -4.19 12.46 5.34
N ASP A 99 -3.23 13.31 5.66
CA ASP A 99 -1.95 12.86 6.21
C ASP A 99 -2.07 12.44 7.68
N ILE A 100 -1.17 11.56 8.12
CA ILE A 100 -1.03 11.18 9.52
C ILE A 100 0.30 11.68 10.09
N ILE A 101 0.24 12.20 11.31
CA ILE A 101 1.42 12.55 12.10
C ILE A 101 1.68 11.42 13.09
N VAL A 102 2.93 10.98 13.15
CA VAL A 102 3.42 9.92 14.03
C VAL A 102 4.49 10.52 14.94
N PHE A 103 4.34 10.33 16.25
CA PHE A 103 5.33 10.70 17.24
C PHE A 103 6.14 9.46 17.66
N ASN A 104 7.33 9.31 17.11
CA ASN A 104 8.17 8.13 17.31
C ASN A 104 9.07 8.27 18.56
N LYS A 105 9.61 7.15 19.04
CA LYS A 105 10.48 7.02 20.23
C LYS A 105 9.74 7.29 21.55
N ALA A 106 8.45 6.96 21.60
CA ALA A 106 7.62 7.07 22.81
C ALA A 106 8.10 6.21 24.00
N ASP A 107 9.03 5.28 23.77
CA ASP A 107 9.75 4.54 24.81
C ASP A 107 10.75 5.40 25.58
N THR A 108 11.33 6.42 24.91
CA THR A 108 12.31 7.35 25.52
C THR A 108 11.67 8.62 26.03
N ARG A 109 10.46 8.95 25.57
CA ARG A 109 9.74 10.18 25.91
C ARG A 109 8.25 9.89 26.08
N PRO A 110 7.59 10.41 27.13
CA PRO A 110 6.18 10.14 27.36
C PRO A 110 5.30 10.50 26.17
N ALA A 111 4.39 9.61 25.80
CA ALA A 111 3.37 9.83 24.77
C ALA A 111 2.51 11.09 25.02
N ALA A 112 2.39 11.53 26.28
CA ALA A 112 1.69 12.76 26.65
C ALA A 112 2.33 14.06 26.10
N LEU A 113 3.57 13.99 25.60
CA LEU A 113 4.24 15.10 24.92
C LEU A 113 4.01 15.10 23.41
N ALA A 114 3.28 14.11 22.88
CA ALA A 114 2.91 14.09 21.48
C ALA A 114 2.00 15.28 21.17
N PRO A 115 2.19 15.96 20.03
CA PRO A 115 1.27 16.99 19.56
C PRO A 115 -0.15 16.45 19.44
N ASP A 116 -1.15 17.32 19.61
CA ASP A 116 -2.55 16.95 19.44
C ASP A 116 -2.78 16.34 18.04
N GLY A 117 -3.41 15.16 18.02
CA GLY A 117 -3.67 14.41 16.79
C GLY A 117 -2.48 13.59 16.26
N ALA A 118 -1.29 13.65 16.89
CA ALA A 118 -0.19 12.76 16.54
C ALA A 118 -0.36 11.38 17.20
N LEU A 119 -0.10 10.32 16.44
CA LEU A 119 -0.11 8.96 16.96
C LEU A 119 1.23 8.64 17.63
N PRO A 120 1.30 8.47 18.97
CA PRO A 120 2.51 8.06 19.65
C PRO A 120 2.82 6.59 19.35
N LEU A 121 4.08 6.29 19.02
CA LEU A 121 4.57 4.93 18.86
C LEU A 121 6.06 4.82 19.17
N SER A 122 6.53 3.58 19.30
CA SER A 122 7.95 3.27 19.34
C SER A 122 8.31 2.27 18.26
N ALA A 123 9.08 2.72 17.28
CA ALA A 123 9.68 1.83 16.29
C ALA A 123 10.77 0.92 16.91
N ALA A 124 11.25 1.19 18.13
CA ALA A 124 12.22 0.34 18.82
C ALA A 124 11.57 -0.83 19.55
N THR A 125 10.42 -0.61 20.21
CA THR A 125 9.69 -1.66 20.92
C THR A 125 8.62 -2.33 20.05
N GLY A 126 8.06 -1.59 19.09
CA GLY A 126 6.90 -2.00 18.29
C GLY A 126 5.56 -1.52 18.84
N GLU A 127 5.56 -0.87 20.00
CA GLU A 127 4.35 -0.28 20.59
C GLU A 127 3.74 0.79 19.66
N GLY A 128 2.42 0.77 19.48
CA GLY A 128 1.68 1.71 18.63
C GLY A 128 1.74 1.42 17.12
N ILE A 129 2.56 0.47 16.67
CA ILE A 129 2.64 0.09 15.25
C ILE A 129 1.32 -0.53 14.77
N ASP A 130 0.66 -1.35 15.59
CA ASP A 130 -0.62 -1.99 15.22
C ASP A 130 -1.75 -0.97 15.06
N THR A 131 -1.70 0.11 15.85
CA THR A 131 -2.63 1.23 15.72
C THR A 131 -2.37 2.00 14.43
N LEU A 132 -1.11 2.22 14.07
CA LEU A 132 -0.74 2.84 12.80
C LEU A 132 -1.21 1.97 11.62
N GLU A 133 -1.00 0.67 11.70
CA GLU A 133 -1.43 -0.30 10.70
C GLU A 133 -2.94 -0.26 10.49
N SER A 134 -3.71 -0.36 11.58
CA SER A 134 -5.17 -0.30 11.56
C SER A 134 -5.68 1.01 10.97
N TRP A 135 -5.02 2.13 11.30
CA TRP A 135 -5.36 3.44 10.74
C TRP A 135 -5.12 3.48 9.22
N ILE A 136 -3.95 3.02 8.75
CA ILE A 136 -3.62 2.97 7.32
C ILE A 136 -4.58 2.03 6.58
N ALA A 137 -4.88 0.86 7.15
CA ALA A 137 -5.84 -0.08 6.59
C ALA A 137 -7.23 0.55 6.43
N GLY A 138 -7.69 1.32 7.42
CA GLY A 138 -8.93 2.09 7.37
C GLY A 138 -8.92 3.15 6.26
N PHE A 139 -7.83 3.92 6.17
CA PHE A 139 -7.63 4.92 5.12
C PHE A 139 -7.69 4.30 3.71
N VAL A 140 -6.92 3.22 3.50
CA VAL A 140 -6.85 2.53 2.21
C VAL A 140 -8.20 1.91 1.85
N SER A 141 -8.90 1.32 2.82
CA SER A 141 -10.23 0.74 2.60
C SER A 141 -11.27 1.79 2.17
N GLN A 142 -11.27 2.96 2.83
CA GLN A 142 -12.17 4.06 2.45
C GLN A 142 -11.86 4.59 1.05
N ARG A 143 -10.57 4.73 0.72
CA ARG A 143 -10.14 5.18 -0.61
C ARG A 143 -10.50 4.14 -1.68
N ALA A 144 -10.26 2.86 -1.42
CA ALA A 144 -10.63 1.77 -2.33
C ALA A 144 -12.15 1.65 -2.53
N ALA A 145 -12.95 1.95 -1.51
CA ALA A 145 -14.41 2.00 -1.63
C ALA A 145 -14.89 3.23 -2.43
N SER A 146 -14.14 4.34 -2.39
CA SER A 146 -14.46 5.58 -3.13
C SER A 146 -14.02 5.56 -4.59
N VAL A 147 -12.99 4.77 -4.92
CA VAL A 147 -12.61 4.49 -6.31
C VAL A 147 -13.63 3.49 -6.83
N GLU A 148 -14.65 3.96 -7.55
CA GLU A 148 -15.48 3.09 -8.40
C GLU A 148 -14.53 2.13 -9.13
N ALA A 149 -14.63 0.83 -8.80
CA ALA A 149 -13.74 -0.22 -9.28
C ALA A 149 -13.36 0.04 -10.74
N PRO A 150 -12.07 0.04 -11.10
CA PRO A 150 -11.57 0.61 -12.34
C PRO A 150 -12.47 0.22 -13.50
N VAL A 151 -13.18 1.19 -14.07
CA VAL A 151 -14.19 1.04 -15.13
C VAL A 151 -13.66 0.19 -16.29
N ILE A 152 -12.34 0.18 -16.48
CA ILE A 152 -11.61 -0.55 -17.52
C ILE A 152 -11.45 -2.06 -17.20
N THR A 153 -11.56 -2.49 -15.95
CA THR A 153 -11.56 -3.92 -15.59
C THR A 153 -12.93 -4.58 -15.74
N ARG A 154 -14.01 -3.79 -15.83
CA ARG A 154 -15.38 -4.32 -15.91
C ARG A 154 -15.84 -4.57 -17.33
N ALA A 155 -15.63 -3.70 -18.32
CA ALA A 155 -16.26 -3.91 -19.64
C ALA A 155 -15.81 -5.22 -20.32
N ARG A 156 -14.51 -5.39 -20.56
CA ARG A 156 -13.97 -6.56 -21.28
C ARG A 156 -14.07 -7.87 -20.49
N HIS A 157 -13.79 -7.85 -19.18
CA HIS A 157 -13.89 -9.06 -18.36
C HIS A 157 -15.34 -9.44 -18.08
N ARG A 158 -16.27 -8.47 -17.97
CA ARG A 158 -17.71 -8.75 -17.87
C ARG A 158 -18.25 -9.33 -19.16
N GLU A 159 -17.81 -8.85 -20.33
CA GLU A 159 -18.19 -9.46 -21.62
C GLU A 159 -17.76 -10.91 -21.69
N LYS A 160 -16.52 -11.21 -21.30
CA LYS A 160 -15.99 -12.57 -21.20
C LYS A 160 -16.74 -13.46 -20.21
N LEU A 161 -16.97 -12.98 -18.99
CA LEU A 161 -17.73 -13.71 -17.97
C LEU A 161 -19.21 -13.89 -18.34
N ALA A 162 -19.83 -12.90 -19.00
CA ALA A 162 -21.20 -12.99 -19.49
C ALA A 162 -21.33 -13.99 -20.64
N ALA A 163 -20.36 -14.01 -21.56
CA ALA A 163 -20.28 -15.00 -22.63
C ALA A 163 -20.09 -16.41 -22.05
N GLY A 164 -19.17 -16.58 -21.10
CA GLY A 164 -18.95 -17.86 -20.43
C GLY A 164 -20.16 -18.36 -19.65
N LEU A 165 -20.85 -17.47 -18.93
CA LEU A 165 -22.09 -17.80 -18.23
C LEU A 165 -23.20 -18.21 -19.21
N ALA A 166 -23.35 -17.50 -20.34
CA ALA A 166 -24.34 -17.84 -21.36
C ALA A 166 -24.09 -19.25 -21.93
N SER A 167 -22.84 -19.59 -22.23
CA SER A 167 -22.48 -20.94 -22.69
C SER A 167 -22.75 -22.01 -21.63
N LEU A 168 -22.43 -21.77 -20.36
CA LEU A 168 -22.75 -22.72 -19.28
C LEU A 168 -24.26 -22.93 -19.09
N VAL A 169 -25.07 -21.88 -19.28
CA VAL A 169 -26.53 -21.97 -19.24
C VAL A 169 -27.05 -22.82 -20.41
N SER A 170 -26.57 -22.58 -21.62
CA SER A 170 -26.92 -23.40 -22.80
C SER A 170 -26.56 -24.88 -22.60
N ALA A 171 -25.36 -25.17 -22.08
CA ALA A 171 -24.92 -26.53 -21.80
C ALA A 171 -25.85 -27.24 -20.80
N ARG A 172 -26.21 -26.54 -19.71
CA ARG A 172 -27.12 -27.07 -18.68
C ARG A 172 -28.50 -27.35 -19.27
N ASP A 173 -29.02 -26.44 -20.08
CA ASP A 173 -30.36 -26.57 -20.65
C ASP A 173 -30.40 -27.68 -21.71
N ALA A 174 -29.34 -27.86 -22.49
CA ALA A 174 -29.17 -28.99 -23.42
C ALA A 174 -29.14 -30.34 -22.68
N LEU A 175 -28.39 -30.43 -21.57
CA LEU A 175 -28.39 -31.62 -20.71
C LEU A 175 -29.76 -31.90 -20.06
N ALA A 176 -30.47 -30.85 -19.63
CA ALA A 176 -31.78 -30.98 -19.00
C ALA A 176 -32.88 -31.42 -19.97
N GLN A 177 -32.74 -31.10 -21.25
CA GLN A 177 -33.68 -31.47 -22.31
C GLN A 177 -33.28 -32.76 -23.07
N ASP A 178 -32.22 -33.45 -22.62
CA ASP A 178 -31.62 -34.63 -23.27
C ASP A 178 -31.21 -34.37 -24.74
N ILE A 179 -30.94 -33.11 -25.07
CA ILE A 179 -30.53 -32.67 -26.41
C ILE A 179 -29.01 -32.81 -26.50
N GLY A 180 -28.56 -34.05 -26.76
CA GLY A 180 -27.21 -34.37 -27.23
C GLY A 180 -26.07 -33.93 -26.32
N ALA A 181 -25.46 -34.87 -25.58
CA ALA A 181 -24.29 -34.63 -24.73
C ALA A 181 -23.11 -33.94 -25.46
N GLU A 182 -23.03 -34.08 -26.78
CA GLU A 182 -22.04 -33.43 -27.65
C GLU A 182 -22.21 -31.90 -27.72
N LEU A 183 -23.45 -31.40 -27.76
CA LEU A 183 -23.74 -29.96 -27.76
C LEU A 183 -23.41 -29.32 -26.41
N ALA A 184 -23.77 -30.01 -25.33
CA ALA A 184 -23.42 -29.57 -23.98
C ALA A 184 -21.90 -29.54 -23.74
N ALA A 185 -21.16 -30.53 -24.26
CA ALA A 185 -19.71 -30.56 -24.18
C ALA A 185 -19.07 -29.39 -24.96
N GLU A 186 -19.61 -29.05 -26.13
CA GLU A 186 -19.14 -27.91 -26.92
C GLU A 186 -19.41 -26.56 -26.23
N ASP A 187 -20.58 -26.40 -25.63
CA ASP A 187 -20.91 -25.19 -24.86
C ASP A 187 -20.02 -25.03 -23.61
N VAL A 188 -19.68 -26.11 -22.91
CA VAL A 188 -18.70 -26.08 -21.81
C VAL A 188 -17.31 -25.69 -22.32
N ARG A 189 -16.90 -26.19 -23.50
CA ARG A 189 -15.62 -25.82 -24.13
C ARG A 189 -15.58 -24.32 -24.46
N MET A 190 -16.67 -23.77 -25.00
CA MET A 190 -16.79 -22.35 -25.29
C MET A 190 -16.73 -21.48 -24.03
N ALA A 191 -17.31 -21.95 -22.92
CA ALA A 191 -17.18 -21.26 -21.63
C ALA A 191 -15.73 -21.21 -21.13
N LEU A 192 -14.98 -22.31 -21.24
CA LEU A 192 -13.58 -22.37 -20.82
C LEU A 192 -12.67 -21.45 -21.65
N LEU A 193 -12.94 -21.31 -22.95
CA LEU A 193 -12.18 -20.43 -23.86
C LEU A 193 -12.51 -18.94 -23.69
N SER A 194 -13.65 -18.63 -23.07
CA SER A 194 -14.11 -17.24 -22.88
C SER A 194 -13.41 -16.50 -21.73
N THR A 195 -12.67 -17.21 -20.86
CA THR A 195 -12.02 -16.67 -19.65
C THR A 195 -10.62 -16.16 -19.99
#